data_AF-A0A199UKQ2-F1
#
_entry.id   AF-A0A199UKQ2-F1
#
_cell.length_a   1.000
_cell.length_b   1.000
_cell.length_c   1.000
_cell.angle_alpha   90.00
_cell.angle_beta   90.00
_cell.angle_gamma   90.00
#
_symmetry.space_group_name_H-M   'P 1'
#
loop_
_entity.id
_entity.type
_entity.pdbx_description
1 polymer ?
#
loop_
_entity_poly.entity_id
_entity_poly.type
_entity_poly.pdbx_seq_one_letter_code
_entity_poly.pdbx_strand_id
1 'polypeptide(L)'
;MMITRDLGLLCLVAWLLAGKAASLAARRAERRDVAARQAEALDELIFDAANYRLRRRPQQNKYKQPYDVTAAAAAAAAAAAAAAAAALHPQDGSKEGDKIAALPGQPQSNNSVDFDQYGGYVTVDAQHGRALFYYFAEAARSADPSSRPLLLWLNGGPGCSSIGFGAMEELGPFRVMSDGKTLYRNPFAWNKVANVLFLESPAGVGFSYSNTSDDYERSGDQRTAEDAYAFLVNWMERFPEYKGRDFFIAGESYAGHYMGNAVINDETDTRGMYDYFWTHALISDEAIGAIHKSCNFSADSGDQSQRCLQALESIQFGNLDIYNIYAPLCLSPGINTFDPCTDAYVNAYLNDPKVQEALHAN
;
A
#
# COMPACT_ATOMS: atom_id res chain seq x y z
N MET A 1 16.58 9.38 11.31
CA MET A 1 16.14 8.12 10.67
C MET A 1 16.45 8.27 9.18
N MET A 2 17.29 7.40 8.58
CA MET A 2 17.65 7.51 7.15
C MET A 2 16.66 6.68 6.34
N ILE A 3 15.96 7.27 5.38
CA ILE A 3 15.28 6.50 4.33
C ILE A 3 16.40 5.84 3.53
N THR A 4 16.58 4.54 3.69
CA THR A 4 17.73 3.83 3.14
C THR A 4 17.69 3.80 1.60
N ARG A 5 18.89 3.69 1.04
CA ARG A 5 19.28 4.07 -0.33
C ARG A 5 18.83 3.10 -1.44
N ASP A 6 17.98 2.12 -1.09
CA ASP A 6 17.73 0.93 -1.90
C ASP A 6 16.20 0.67 -2.04
N LEU A 7 15.42 1.71 -2.28
CA LEU A 7 13.96 1.60 -2.46
C LEU A 7 13.57 0.64 -3.60
N GLY A 8 14.33 0.57 -4.70
CA GLY A 8 14.02 -0.30 -5.85
C GLY A 8 14.56 -1.75 -5.75
N LEU A 9 15.81 -1.97 -5.34
CA LEU A 9 16.44 -3.30 -5.38
C LEU A 9 16.20 -4.13 -4.10
N LEU A 10 16.09 -3.49 -2.92
CA LEU A 10 15.78 -4.20 -1.68
C LEU A 10 14.31 -4.61 -1.60
N CYS A 11 13.36 -3.86 -2.17
CA CYS A 11 11.94 -4.28 -2.18
C CYS A 11 11.74 -5.61 -2.96
N LEU A 12 12.50 -5.86 -4.03
CA LEU A 12 12.42 -7.12 -4.80
C LEU A 12 13.23 -8.26 -4.19
N VAL A 13 14.47 -7.99 -3.73
CA VAL A 13 15.30 -9.01 -3.09
C VAL A 13 14.67 -9.47 -1.77
N ALA A 14 14.03 -8.57 -1.02
CA ALA A 14 13.23 -8.93 0.15
C ALA A 14 12.03 -9.80 -0.22
N TRP A 15 11.30 -9.55 -1.32
CA TRP A 15 10.18 -10.41 -1.73
C TRP A 15 10.63 -11.81 -2.19
N LEU A 16 11.68 -11.89 -3.02
CA LEU A 16 12.27 -13.16 -3.48
C LEU A 16 12.93 -13.96 -2.33
N LEU A 17 13.45 -13.29 -1.30
CA LEU A 17 14.05 -13.95 -0.13
C LEU A 17 13.07 -14.18 1.05
N ALA A 18 12.04 -13.35 1.24
CA ALA A 18 11.03 -13.48 2.30
C ALA A 18 10.09 -14.67 2.07
N GLY A 19 10.09 -15.25 0.87
CA GLY A 19 9.56 -16.59 0.63
C GLY A 19 10.17 -17.69 1.52
N LYS A 20 11.29 -17.42 2.22
CA LYS A 20 11.97 -18.41 3.08
C LYS A 20 11.72 -18.28 4.59
N ALA A 21 11.07 -17.23 5.10
CA ALA A 21 11.10 -16.96 6.55
C ALA A 21 9.77 -16.50 7.17
N ALA A 22 8.72 -17.33 7.09
CA ALA A 22 7.68 -17.31 8.11
C ALA A 22 7.15 -18.71 8.36
N SER A 23 6.88 -19.04 9.63
CA SER A 23 6.44 -20.39 9.99
C SER A 23 5.16 -20.78 9.22
N LEU A 24 5.25 -21.89 8.48
CA LEU A 24 4.18 -22.41 7.62
C LEU A 24 2.86 -22.67 8.36
N ALA A 25 2.89 -22.85 9.68
CA ALA A 25 1.72 -23.21 10.47
C ALA A 25 0.75 -22.03 10.68
N ALA A 26 1.26 -20.83 10.94
CA ALA A 26 0.42 -19.64 11.15
C ALA A 26 -0.25 -19.19 9.84
N ARG A 27 0.53 -19.14 8.75
CA ARG A 27 0.03 -18.85 7.40
C ARG A 27 -1.01 -19.86 6.90
N ARG A 28 -1.07 -21.07 7.47
CA ARG A 28 -1.99 -22.15 7.06
C ARG A 28 -3.37 -22.06 7.70
N ALA A 29 -3.46 -21.53 8.92
CA ALA A 29 -4.73 -21.37 9.62
C ALA A 29 -5.48 -20.13 9.11
N GLU A 30 -4.76 -19.02 8.93
CA GLU A 30 -5.33 -17.73 8.53
C GLU A 30 -5.82 -17.74 7.06
N ARG A 31 -5.03 -18.31 6.14
CA ARG A 31 -5.41 -18.39 4.71
C ARG A 31 -6.63 -19.27 4.45
N ARG A 32 -6.84 -20.33 5.24
CA ARG A 32 -8.04 -21.18 5.13
C ARG A 32 -9.30 -20.43 5.55
N ASP A 33 -9.20 -19.57 6.56
CA ASP A 33 -10.36 -18.82 7.08
C ASP A 33 -10.70 -17.63 6.15
N VAL A 34 -9.70 -16.91 5.63
CA VAL A 34 -9.92 -15.80 4.69
C VAL A 34 -10.44 -16.28 3.33
N ALA A 35 -9.82 -17.31 2.74
CA ALA A 35 -10.25 -17.85 1.45
C ALA A 35 -11.65 -18.48 1.53
N ALA A 36 -11.98 -19.14 2.66
CA ALA A 36 -13.33 -19.64 2.88
C ALA A 36 -14.37 -18.50 2.93
N ARG A 37 -14.07 -17.42 3.66
CA ARG A 37 -14.98 -16.26 3.77
C ARG A 37 -15.13 -15.48 2.45
N GLN A 38 -14.05 -15.33 1.67
CA GLN A 38 -14.10 -14.66 0.36
C GLN A 38 -14.83 -15.50 -0.69
N ALA A 39 -14.61 -16.82 -0.72
CA ALA A 39 -15.36 -17.72 -1.60
C ALA A 39 -16.86 -17.73 -1.28
N GLU A 40 -17.22 -17.72 0.02
CA GLU A 40 -18.61 -17.65 0.47
C GLU A 40 -19.25 -16.29 0.13
N ALA A 41 -18.50 -15.18 0.24
CA ALA A 41 -18.98 -13.84 -0.16
C ALA A 41 -19.14 -13.67 -1.68
N LEU A 42 -18.29 -14.31 -2.49
CA LEU A 42 -18.35 -14.26 -3.96
C LEU A 42 -19.45 -15.16 -4.53
N ASP A 43 -19.73 -16.31 -3.92
CA ASP A 43 -20.81 -17.19 -4.37
C ASP A 43 -22.21 -16.59 -4.11
N GLU A 44 -22.29 -15.59 -3.24
CA GLU A 44 -23.48 -14.78 -3.01
C GLU A 44 -23.66 -13.65 -4.05
N LEU A 45 -22.77 -13.48 -5.03
CA LEU A 45 -22.87 -12.43 -6.06
C LEU A 45 -23.17 -13.02 -7.47
N ILE A 46 -24.06 -12.34 -8.21
CA ILE A 46 -24.35 -12.54 -9.64
C ILE A 46 -23.99 -11.26 -10.37
N PHE A 47 -23.33 -11.40 -11.52
CA PHE A 47 -23.12 -10.30 -12.44
C PHE A 47 -24.41 -10.00 -13.22
N ASP A 48 -25.02 -8.84 -12.97
CA ASP A 48 -26.14 -8.33 -13.76
C ASP A 48 -25.61 -7.66 -15.03
N ALA A 49 -25.59 -8.44 -16.11
CA ALA A 49 -25.09 -7.99 -17.42
C ALA A 49 -25.91 -6.83 -18.02
N ALA A 50 -27.16 -6.62 -17.60
CA ALA A 50 -27.99 -5.52 -18.11
C ALA A 50 -27.60 -4.16 -17.54
N ASN A 51 -26.98 -4.14 -16.35
CA ASN A 51 -26.62 -2.90 -15.64
C ASN A 51 -25.12 -2.82 -15.32
N TYR A 52 -24.31 -3.76 -15.80
CA TYR A 52 -22.87 -3.84 -15.56
C TYR A 52 -22.50 -3.72 -14.08
N ARG A 53 -23.24 -4.41 -13.19
CA ARG A 53 -23.02 -4.37 -11.74
C ARG A 53 -23.15 -5.76 -11.12
N LEU A 54 -22.37 -6.01 -10.08
CA LEU A 54 -22.54 -7.17 -9.21
C LEU A 54 -23.76 -6.96 -8.31
N ARG A 55 -24.63 -7.97 -8.22
CA ARG A 55 -25.82 -8.00 -7.34
C ARG A 55 -25.79 -9.25 -6.50
N ARG A 56 -26.39 -9.23 -5.31
CA ARG A 56 -26.49 -10.45 -4.49
C ARG A 56 -27.49 -11.46 -5.09
N ARG A 57 -27.20 -12.76 -4.95
CA ARG A 57 -28.12 -13.86 -5.29
C ARG A 57 -29.41 -13.71 -4.48
N PRO A 58 -30.60 -13.87 -5.09
CA PRO A 58 -31.83 -14.00 -4.33
C PRO A 58 -31.77 -15.29 -3.50
N GLN A 59 -31.75 -15.19 -2.16
CA GLN A 59 -31.80 -16.37 -1.30
C GLN A 59 -33.07 -17.18 -1.57
N GLN A 60 -32.92 -18.44 -1.99
CA GLN A 60 -34.02 -19.40 -1.97
C GLN A 60 -34.28 -19.81 -0.52
N ASN A 61 -35.35 -19.24 0.05
CA ASN A 61 -35.84 -19.57 1.39
C ASN A 61 -36.01 -21.08 1.58
N LYS A 62 -35.07 -21.74 2.28
CA LYS A 62 -35.23 -23.14 2.69
C LYS A 62 -35.17 -23.40 4.20
N TYR A 63 -35.00 -22.38 5.04
CA TYR A 63 -35.20 -22.53 6.49
C TYR A 63 -35.89 -21.31 7.09
N LYS A 64 -37.10 -21.54 7.63
CA LYS A 64 -37.82 -20.61 8.51
C LYS A 64 -37.10 -20.55 9.86
N GLN A 65 -36.20 -19.59 10.01
CA GLN A 65 -36.17 -18.73 11.19
C GLN A 65 -36.07 -17.28 10.68
N PRO A 66 -36.83 -16.33 11.24
CA PRO A 66 -36.61 -14.93 10.91
C PRO A 66 -35.23 -14.55 11.43
N TYR A 67 -34.22 -14.55 10.57
CA TYR A 67 -33.00 -13.79 10.82
C TYR A 67 -33.44 -12.34 11.00
N ASP A 68 -33.46 -11.87 12.25
CA ASP A 68 -33.76 -10.48 12.54
C ASP A 68 -32.58 -9.63 12.07
N VAL A 69 -32.69 -9.17 10.84
CA VAL A 69 -31.68 -8.33 10.17
C VAL A 69 -31.35 -7.09 11.00
N THR A 70 -32.29 -6.60 11.82
CA THR A 70 -32.08 -5.44 12.69
C THR A 70 -31.23 -5.80 13.90
N ALA A 71 -31.47 -6.95 14.54
CA ALA A 71 -30.66 -7.44 15.64
C ALA A 71 -29.23 -7.80 15.19
N ALA A 72 -29.08 -8.42 14.02
CA ALA A 72 -27.78 -8.73 13.43
C ALA A 72 -26.99 -7.47 13.06
N ALA A 73 -27.65 -6.47 12.46
CA ALA A 73 -27.03 -5.17 12.16
C ALA A 73 -26.64 -4.41 13.44
N ALA A 74 -27.48 -4.43 14.46
CA ALA A 74 -27.18 -3.81 15.75
C ALA A 74 -25.99 -4.49 16.45
N ALA A 75 -25.92 -5.83 16.40
CA ALA A 75 -24.79 -6.58 16.94
C ALA A 75 -23.48 -6.29 16.19
N ALA A 76 -23.52 -6.19 14.86
CA ALA A 76 -22.36 -5.82 14.05
C ALA A 76 -21.89 -4.39 14.36
N ALA A 77 -22.81 -3.44 14.49
CA ALA A 77 -22.51 -2.06 14.87
C ALA A 77 -21.89 -1.98 16.28
N ALA A 78 -22.42 -2.74 17.24
CA ALA A 78 -21.86 -2.81 18.59
C ALA A 78 -20.44 -3.42 18.60
N ALA A 79 -20.20 -4.47 17.81
CA ALA A 79 -18.88 -5.07 17.66
C ALA A 79 -17.88 -4.11 17.02
N ALA A 80 -18.28 -3.38 15.97
CA ALA A 80 -17.44 -2.36 15.33
C ALA A 80 -17.10 -1.21 16.30
N ALA A 81 -18.09 -0.75 17.08
CA ALA A 81 -17.86 0.28 18.10
C ALA A 81 -16.91 -0.21 19.20
N ALA A 82 -17.03 -1.46 19.64
CA ALA A 82 -16.12 -2.05 20.62
C ALA A 82 -14.69 -2.20 20.05
N ALA A 83 -14.55 -2.62 18.80
CA ALA A 83 -13.26 -2.71 18.13
C ALA A 83 -12.60 -1.33 17.96
N ALA A 84 -13.37 -0.32 17.56
CA ALA A 84 -12.88 1.06 17.49
C ALA A 84 -12.43 1.58 18.86
N ALA A 85 -13.22 1.35 19.91
CA ALA A 85 -12.85 1.74 21.27
C ALA A 85 -11.57 1.03 21.77
N ALA A 86 -11.39 -0.24 21.42
CA ALA A 86 -10.19 -1.01 21.77
C ALA A 86 -8.93 -0.55 21.02
N ALA A 87 -9.10 0.06 19.84
CA ALA A 87 -8.00 0.55 19.01
C ALA A 87 -7.58 1.99 19.35
N LEU A 88 -8.26 2.67 20.28
CA LEU A 88 -7.90 4.02 20.71
C LEU A 88 -6.65 3.99 21.61
N HIS A 89 -5.70 4.86 21.29
CA HIS A 89 -4.49 5.08 22.08
C HIS A 89 -4.37 6.55 22.48
N PRO A 90 -3.69 6.86 23.60
CA PRO A 90 -3.28 8.23 23.88
C PRO A 90 -2.48 8.80 22.70
N GLN A 91 -2.93 9.93 22.17
CA GLN A 91 -2.28 10.62 21.06
C GLN A 91 -1.61 11.91 21.55
N ASP A 92 -0.41 12.16 21.06
CA ASP A 92 0.25 13.46 21.18
C ASP A 92 -0.04 14.31 19.94
N GLY A 93 -0.01 15.64 20.07
CA GLY A 93 -0.22 16.57 18.95
C GLY A 93 -1.68 16.86 18.61
N SER A 94 -1.90 17.72 17.60
CA SER A 94 -3.22 18.12 17.12
C SER A 94 -3.18 18.30 15.60
N LYS A 95 -4.35 18.36 14.96
CA LYS A 95 -4.46 18.67 13.52
C LYS A 95 -3.71 19.96 13.15
N GLU A 96 -3.81 20.99 13.99
CA GLU A 96 -3.13 22.27 13.77
C GLU A 96 -1.61 22.14 13.89
N GLY A 97 -1.13 21.29 14.81
CA GLY A 97 0.29 20.98 14.96
C GLY A 97 0.85 20.23 13.75
N ASP A 98 0.05 19.33 13.17
CA ASP A 98 0.43 18.54 12.00
C ASP A 98 0.41 19.37 10.70
N LYS A 99 -0.09 20.61 10.71
CA LYS A 99 -0.22 21.42 9.48
C LYS A 99 1.15 21.80 8.92
N ILE A 100 1.37 21.50 7.65
CA ILE A 100 2.60 21.83 6.91
C ILE A 100 2.38 23.19 6.22
N ALA A 101 3.12 24.21 6.65
CA ALA A 101 3.01 25.55 6.06
C ALA A 101 3.52 25.59 4.61
N ALA A 102 4.71 25.03 4.38
CA ALA A 102 5.30 24.82 3.06
C ALA A 102 6.43 23.80 3.17
N LEU A 103 6.56 22.93 2.17
CA LEU A 103 7.72 22.06 2.06
C LEU A 103 8.91 22.83 1.46
N PRO A 104 10.17 22.55 1.87
CA PRO A 104 11.35 23.11 1.21
C PRO A 104 11.34 22.88 -0.30
N GLY A 105 11.69 23.90 -1.08
CA GLY A 105 11.73 23.77 -2.54
C GLY A 105 10.36 23.70 -3.23
N GLN A 106 9.24 23.79 -2.50
CA GLN A 106 7.90 23.88 -3.05
C GLN A 106 7.69 25.17 -3.88
N PRO A 107 6.98 25.14 -5.02
CA PRO A 107 6.75 26.32 -5.86
C PRO A 107 6.11 27.49 -5.09
N GLN A 108 6.69 28.69 -5.21
CA GLN A 108 6.33 29.89 -4.43
C GLN A 108 5.53 30.96 -5.21
N SER A 109 5.53 30.95 -6.56
CA SER A 109 4.91 32.03 -7.36
C SER A 109 3.47 31.70 -7.83
N ASN A 110 2.60 32.73 -7.78
CA ASN A 110 1.15 32.72 -8.08
C ASN A 110 0.25 31.92 -7.13
N ASN A 111 0.18 32.38 -5.87
CA ASN A 111 -0.48 31.75 -4.73
C ASN A 111 0.26 30.49 -4.27
N SER A 112 0.57 30.45 -2.97
CA SER A 112 0.91 29.23 -2.25
C SER A 112 0.01 28.07 -2.69
N VAL A 113 0.48 26.85 -2.47
CA VAL A 113 -0.26 25.67 -2.92
C VAL A 113 -1.73 25.75 -2.52
N ASP A 114 -2.59 25.41 -3.47
CA ASP A 114 -4.02 25.67 -3.42
C ASP A 114 -4.79 24.65 -2.58
N PHE A 115 -4.09 23.87 -1.76
CA PHE A 115 -4.62 22.85 -0.87
C PHE A 115 -3.87 22.90 0.47
N ASP A 116 -4.52 22.45 1.54
CA ASP A 116 -3.87 22.27 2.83
C ASP A 116 -3.18 20.89 2.87
N GLN A 117 -2.06 20.82 3.58
CA GLN A 117 -1.28 19.59 3.75
C GLN A 117 -0.85 19.42 5.21
N TYR A 118 -0.77 18.18 5.64
CA TYR A 118 -0.50 17.79 7.02
C TYR A 118 0.49 16.62 7.04
N GLY A 119 1.30 16.55 8.08
CA GLY A 119 2.22 15.45 8.32
C GLY A 119 2.41 15.24 9.81
N GLY A 120 2.58 14.00 10.22
CA GLY A 120 2.79 13.70 11.63
C GLY A 120 2.60 12.23 11.95
N TYR A 121 2.64 11.93 13.24
CA TYR A 121 2.56 10.57 13.77
C TYR A 121 1.23 10.30 14.44
N VAL A 122 0.76 9.07 14.31
CA VAL A 122 -0.35 8.51 15.10
C VAL A 122 0.15 7.26 15.80
N THR A 123 0.00 7.23 17.12
CA THR A 123 0.37 6.08 17.96
C THR A 123 -0.64 4.95 17.73
N VAL A 124 -0.14 3.77 17.34
CA VAL A 124 -0.93 2.56 17.08
C VAL A 124 -0.69 1.47 18.13
N ASP A 125 0.34 1.62 18.95
CA ASP A 125 0.57 0.79 20.14
C ASP A 125 1.39 1.56 21.17
N ALA A 126 0.71 2.05 22.20
CA ALA A 126 1.33 2.83 23.26
C ALA A 126 2.28 2.00 24.15
N GLN A 127 2.10 0.67 24.25
CA GLN A 127 2.95 -0.18 25.10
C GLN A 127 4.31 -0.42 24.44
N HIS A 128 4.31 -0.67 23.14
CA HIS A 128 5.54 -0.87 22.37
C HIS A 128 6.13 0.45 21.86
N GLY A 129 5.39 1.55 21.98
CA GLY A 129 5.76 2.83 21.39
C GLY A 129 5.82 2.76 19.87
N ARG A 130 4.85 2.09 19.23
CA ARG A 130 4.69 2.11 17.77
C ARG A 130 3.86 3.30 17.34
N ALA A 131 4.37 4.03 16.37
CA ALA A 131 3.67 5.11 15.70
C ALA A 131 3.86 5.03 14.18
N LEU A 132 2.78 5.27 13.45
CA LEU A 132 2.81 5.36 11.99
C LEU A 132 2.79 6.82 11.56
N PHE A 133 3.66 7.14 10.61
CA PHE A 133 3.76 8.45 9.99
C PHE A 133 2.81 8.55 8.79
N TYR A 134 2.19 9.71 8.62
CA TYR A 134 1.33 9.99 7.48
C TYR A 134 1.68 11.33 6.83
N TYR A 135 1.42 11.42 5.53
CA TYR A 135 1.33 12.68 4.80
C TYR A 135 -0.07 12.80 4.21
N PHE A 136 -0.76 13.89 4.49
CA PHE A 136 -2.13 14.13 4.04
C PHE A 136 -2.18 15.37 3.18
N ALA A 137 -2.65 15.23 1.94
CA ALA A 137 -2.90 16.34 1.03
C ALA A 137 -4.40 16.45 0.79
N GLU A 138 -5.01 17.53 1.27
CA GLU A 138 -6.41 17.81 0.97
C GLU A 138 -6.62 18.03 -0.53
N ALA A 139 -7.88 17.94 -0.94
CA ALA A 139 -8.23 18.34 -2.27
C ALA A 139 -7.90 19.82 -2.51
N ALA A 140 -7.76 20.22 -3.78
CA ALA A 140 -7.64 21.65 -4.09
C ALA A 140 -8.82 22.45 -3.52
N ARG A 141 -8.57 23.62 -2.93
CA ARG A 141 -9.60 24.54 -2.39
C ARG A 141 -10.65 24.88 -3.45
N SER A 142 -10.23 25.01 -4.71
CA SER A 142 -11.12 25.25 -5.86
C SER A 142 -12.08 24.09 -6.16
N ALA A 143 -11.75 22.88 -5.71
CA ALA A 143 -12.55 21.67 -5.87
C ALA A 143 -13.48 21.40 -4.66
N ASP A 144 -13.49 22.28 -3.65
CA ASP A 144 -14.18 22.13 -2.36
C ASP A 144 -13.80 20.82 -1.62
N PRO A 145 -12.73 20.84 -0.79
CA PRO A 145 -12.26 19.65 -0.06
C PRO A 145 -13.35 19.00 0.80
N SER A 146 -14.28 19.82 1.31
CA SER A 146 -15.37 19.39 2.18
C SER A 146 -16.46 18.60 1.47
N SER A 147 -16.44 18.47 0.15
CA SER A 147 -17.35 17.60 -0.62
C SER A 147 -16.62 16.44 -1.31
N ARG A 148 -15.29 16.34 -1.18
CA ARG A 148 -14.48 15.31 -1.82
C ARG A 148 -14.29 14.07 -0.93
N PRO A 149 -14.19 12.87 -1.52
CA PRO A 149 -13.97 11.65 -0.74
C PRO A 149 -12.60 11.67 -0.05
N LEU A 150 -12.46 10.86 1.00
CA LEU A 150 -11.16 10.52 1.60
C LEU A 150 -10.61 9.26 0.94
N LEU A 151 -9.36 9.30 0.50
CA LEU A 151 -8.65 8.18 -0.09
C LEU A 151 -7.40 7.87 0.75
N LEU A 152 -7.37 6.69 1.37
CA LEU A 152 -6.13 6.13 1.92
C LEU A 152 -5.33 5.50 0.79
N TRP A 153 -4.06 5.87 0.65
CA TRP A 153 -3.10 5.27 -0.29
C TRP A 153 -2.01 4.49 0.43
N LEU A 154 -1.74 3.27 -0.05
CA LEU A 154 -0.73 2.35 0.47
C LEU A 154 0.15 1.82 -0.68
N ASN A 155 1.46 2.04 -0.61
CA ASN A 155 2.40 1.26 -1.43
C ASN A 155 2.67 -0.10 -0.77
N GLY A 156 3.25 -1.03 -1.55
CA GLY A 156 3.45 -2.43 -1.16
C GLY A 156 4.87 -2.77 -0.68
N GLY A 157 5.48 -3.76 -1.33
CA GLY A 157 6.79 -4.31 -1.00
C GLY A 157 6.75 -5.80 -0.64
N PRO A 158 6.45 -6.18 0.61
CA PRO A 158 6.12 -5.34 1.76
C PRO A 158 7.30 -4.47 2.24
N GLY A 159 7.00 -3.28 2.76
CA GLY A 159 8.00 -2.40 3.39
C GLY A 159 8.45 -1.18 2.57
N CYS A 160 7.84 -0.92 1.41
CA CYS A 160 8.14 0.27 0.62
C CYS A 160 7.32 1.47 1.11
N SER A 161 7.87 2.69 1.04
CA SER A 161 7.23 3.90 1.56
C SER A 161 6.11 4.43 0.66
N SER A 162 4.93 4.67 1.24
CA SER A 162 3.82 5.34 0.53
C SER A 162 4.08 6.81 0.24
N ILE A 163 5.02 7.43 0.93
CA ILE A 163 5.39 8.84 0.73
C ILE A 163 6.49 8.92 -0.33
N GLY A 164 7.50 8.05 -0.25
CA GLY A 164 8.55 7.92 -1.25
C GLY A 164 7.95 7.66 -2.63
N PHE A 165 7.18 6.58 -2.79
CA PHE A 165 6.57 6.24 -4.08
C PHE A 165 5.28 7.03 -4.33
N GLY A 166 4.20 6.70 -3.62
CA GLY A 166 2.87 7.27 -3.85
C GLY A 166 2.83 8.79 -3.91
N ALA A 167 3.38 9.46 -2.88
CA ALA A 167 3.29 10.91 -2.76
C ALA A 167 4.27 11.67 -3.66
N MET A 168 5.51 11.19 -3.83
CA MET A 168 6.57 11.95 -4.52
C MET A 168 6.85 11.48 -5.95
N GLU A 169 6.45 10.26 -6.31
CA GLU A 169 6.80 9.62 -7.60
C GLU A 169 5.59 9.14 -8.40
N GLU A 170 4.39 9.20 -7.84
CA GLU A 170 3.19 8.67 -8.49
C GLU A 170 2.06 9.72 -8.54
N LEU A 171 1.16 9.70 -7.56
CA LEU A 171 -0.13 10.38 -7.61
C LEU A 171 -0.25 11.56 -6.65
N GLY A 172 0.77 11.80 -5.83
CA GLY A 172 0.78 12.95 -4.93
C GLY A 172 0.92 14.30 -5.64
N PRO A 173 0.80 15.40 -4.86
CA PRO A 173 0.68 16.76 -5.39
C PRO A 173 1.96 17.30 -6.02
N PHE A 174 3.11 16.72 -5.68
CA PHE A 174 4.43 17.17 -6.13
C PHE A 174 5.25 16.02 -6.69
N ARG A 175 6.25 16.40 -7.47
CA ARG A 175 7.36 15.55 -7.90
C ARG A 175 8.67 16.21 -7.52
N VAL A 176 9.68 15.41 -7.23
CA VAL A 176 11.02 15.91 -6.87
C VAL A 176 11.82 16.16 -8.15
N MET A 177 12.47 17.31 -8.24
CA MET A 177 13.38 17.65 -9.33
C MET A 177 14.69 16.87 -9.22
N SER A 178 15.43 16.75 -10.33
CA SER A 178 16.71 16.03 -10.38
C SER A 178 17.82 16.60 -9.49
N ASP A 179 17.61 17.77 -8.87
CA ASP A 179 18.51 18.34 -7.86
C ASP A 179 18.32 17.74 -6.46
N GLY A 180 17.28 16.90 -6.26
CA GLY A 180 16.92 16.28 -4.99
C GLY A 180 16.51 17.29 -3.91
N LYS A 181 16.15 18.52 -4.30
CA LYS A 181 15.95 19.66 -3.38
C LYS A 181 14.71 20.47 -3.69
N THR A 182 14.33 20.57 -4.95
CA THR A 182 13.17 21.36 -5.40
C THR A 182 12.02 20.48 -5.83
N LEU A 183 10.81 21.00 -5.68
CA LEU A 183 9.58 20.33 -6.07
C LEU A 183 8.93 21.04 -7.25
N TYR A 184 8.24 20.27 -8.09
CA TYR A 184 7.32 20.80 -9.09
C TYR A 184 5.93 20.17 -8.93
N ARG A 185 4.89 20.87 -9.38
CA ARG A 185 3.51 20.38 -9.29
C ARG A 185 3.30 19.19 -10.21
N ASN A 186 2.64 18.16 -9.68
CA ASN A 186 2.13 17.06 -10.49
C ASN A 186 0.80 17.50 -11.17
N PRO A 187 0.75 17.67 -12.50
CA PRO A 187 -0.48 18.07 -13.19
C PRO A 187 -1.56 16.98 -13.16
N PHE A 188 -1.24 15.75 -12.77
CA PHE A 188 -2.17 14.62 -12.68
C PHE A 188 -2.38 14.13 -11.24
N ALA A 189 -2.05 14.96 -10.25
CA ALA A 189 -2.22 14.62 -8.85
C ALA A 189 -3.66 14.20 -8.52
N TRP A 190 -3.81 13.13 -7.74
CA TRP A 190 -5.13 12.61 -7.35
C TRP A 190 -5.83 13.50 -6.32
N ASN A 191 -5.07 14.34 -5.60
CA ASN A 191 -5.66 15.37 -4.75
C ASN A 191 -6.39 16.49 -5.53
N LYS A 192 -6.50 16.39 -6.86
CA LYS A 192 -7.45 17.20 -7.64
C LYS A 192 -8.89 16.73 -7.50
N VAL A 193 -9.12 15.49 -7.08
CA VAL A 193 -10.47 14.87 -7.03
C VAL A 193 -10.80 14.19 -5.69
N ALA A 194 -9.83 14.01 -4.81
CA ALA A 194 -9.99 13.41 -3.48
C ALA A 194 -9.12 14.13 -2.44
N ASN A 195 -9.39 13.90 -1.16
CA ASN A 195 -8.45 14.18 -0.07
C ASN A 195 -7.60 12.92 0.10
N VAL A 196 -6.28 13.00 -0.09
CA VAL A 196 -5.41 11.81 -0.22
C VAL A 196 -4.50 11.69 0.99
N LEU A 197 -4.62 10.58 1.70
CA LEU A 197 -3.87 10.21 2.90
C LEU A 197 -2.85 9.12 2.55
N PHE A 198 -1.57 9.46 2.55
CA PHE A 198 -0.47 8.53 2.36
C PHE A 198 0.00 8.03 3.72
N LEU A 199 0.00 6.71 3.92
CA LEU A 199 0.38 6.09 5.20
C LEU A 199 1.65 5.25 5.02
N GLU A 200 2.67 5.52 5.82
CA GLU A 200 3.85 4.66 5.91
C GLU A 200 3.57 3.50 6.86
N SER A 201 3.49 2.28 6.32
CA SER A 201 3.12 1.08 7.08
C SER A 201 3.85 -0.15 6.52
N PRO A 202 4.28 -1.10 7.37
CA PRO A 202 4.21 -1.10 8.84
C PRO A 202 5.26 -0.20 9.52
N ALA A 203 5.32 -0.22 10.86
CA ALA A 203 6.38 0.42 11.63
C ALA A 203 7.78 -0.07 11.16
N GLY A 204 8.70 0.87 10.94
CA GLY A 204 10.01 0.63 10.31
C GLY A 204 10.07 1.09 8.85
N VAL A 205 8.93 1.35 8.22
CA VAL A 205 8.86 1.88 6.85
C VAL A 205 8.93 3.40 6.87
N GLY A 206 9.89 3.96 6.14
CA GLY A 206 10.06 5.40 6.01
C GLY A 206 10.35 6.08 7.35
N PHE A 207 9.42 6.93 7.80
CA PHE A 207 9.45 7.63 9.08
C PHE A 207 8.69 6.89 10.19
N SER A 208 7.82 5.93 9.87
CA SER A 208 7.12 5.12 10.88
C SER A 208 8.07 4.29 11.73
N TYR A 209 7.86 4.21 13.04
CA TYR A 209 8.82 3.58 13.97
C TYR A 209 8.16 2.77 15.08
N SER A 210 8.98 1.94 15.74
CA SER A 210 8.70 1.31 17.03
C SER A 210 9.84 1.60 18.01
N ASN A 211 9.50 1.93 19.25
CA ASN A 211 10.47 1.95 20.36
C ASN A 211 10.88 0.54 20.81
N THR A 212 10.19 -0.50 20.34
CA THR A 212 10.47 -1.91 20.63
C THR A 212 11.10 -2.59 19.41
N SER A 213 12.41 -2.89 19.48
CA SER A 213 13.16 -3.45 18.35
C SER A 213 12.59 -4.75 17.79
N ASP A 214 12.01 -5.60 18.64
CA ASP A 214 11.44 -6.88 18.23
C ASP A 214 10.20 -6.73 17.32
N ASP A 215 9.62 -5.53 17.20
CA ASP A 215 8.50 -5.30 16.28
C ASP A 215 8.92 -5.35 14.81
N TYR A 216 10.17 -4.99 14.50
CA TYR A 216 10.66 -5.01 13.12
C TYR A 216 10.76 -6.43 12.56
N GLU A 217 11.00 -7.43 13.42
CA GLU A 217 11.09 -8.84 13.04
C GLU A 217 9.74 -9.58 13.10
N ARG A 218 8.72 -8.97 13.69
CA ARG A 218 7.39 -9.58 13.92
C ARG A 218 6.30 -8.99 13.03
N SER A 219 6.67 -8.18 12.05
CA SER A 219 5.74 -7.64 11.05
C SER A 219 5.12 -8.77 10.21
N GLY A 220 3.87 -8.59 9.82
CA GLY A 220 3.10 -9.55 9.03
C GLY A 220 1.67 -9.06 8.80
N ASP A 221 0.98 -9.66 7.83
CA ASP A 221 -0.30 -9.17 7.30
C ASP A 221 -1.31 -8.80 8.40
N GLN A 222 -1.53 -9.70 9.37
CA GLN A 222 -2.44 -9.47 10.49
C GLN A 222 -2.08 -8.22 11.30
N ARG A 223 -0.83 -8.12 11.76
CA ARG A 223 -0.38 -6.98 12.58
C ARG A 223 -0.43 -5.68 11.79
N THR A 224 -0.01 -5.71 10.53
CA THR A 224 -0.05 -4.54 9.65
C THR A 224 -1.48 -4.04 9.45
N ALA A 225 -2.45 -4.95 9.30
CA ALA A 225 -3.87 -4.60 9.21
C ALA A 225 -4.43 -4.04 10.53
N GLU A 226 -4.09 -4.65 11.67
CA GLU A 226 -4.50 -4.20 13.01
C GLU A 226 -3.95 -2.79 13.32
N ASP A 227 -2.65 -2.56 13.07
CA ASP A 227 -2.01 -1.26 13.29
C ASP A 227 -2.57 -0.19 12.31
N ALA A 228 -2.84 -0.54 11.05
CA ALA A 228 -3.46 0.39 10.09
C ALA A 228 -4.91 0.74 10.47
N TYR A 229 -5.66 -0.22 11.01
CA TYR A 229 -6.99 0.04 11.56
C TYR A 229 -6.93 0.98 12.77
N ALA A 230 -6.02 0.72 13.72
CA ALA A 230 -5.80 1.60 14.86
C ALA A 230 -5.38 3.01 14.41
N PHE A 231 -4.50 3.11 13.41
CA PHE A 231 -4.15 4.38 12.79
C PHE A 231 -5.38 5.13 12.31
N LEU A 232 -6.26 4.50 11.50
CA LEU A 232 -7.45 5.15 10.94
C LEU A 232 -8.41 5.64 12.03
N VAL A 233 -8.65 4.82 13.06
CA VAL A 233 -9.54 5.20 14.17
C VAL A 233 -8.99 6.44 14.88
N ASN A 234 -7.72 6.44 15.27
CA ASN A 234 -7.11 7.57 15.98
C ASN A 234 -6.93 8.80 15.08
N TRP A 235 -6.60 8.61 13.80
CA TRP A 235 -6.50 9.71 12.82
C TRP A 235 -7.84 10.41 12.63
N MET A 236 -8.94 9.66 12.54
CA MET A 236 -10.29 10.25 12.45
C MET A 236 -10.72 10.97 13.73
N GLU A 237 -10.18 10.64 14.91
CA GLU A 237 -10.38 11.48 16.10
C GLU A 237 -9.63 12.81 16.00
N ARG A 238 -8.44 12.84 15.37
CA ARG A 238 -7.69 14.07 15.09
C ARG A 238 -8.31 14.91 13.97
N PHE A 239 -8.93 14.26 12.98
CA PHE A 239 -9.59 14.86 11.81
C PHE A 239 -11.09 14.54 11.77
N PRO A 240 -11.89 15.00 12.75
CA PRO A 240 -13.27 14.56 12.94
C PRO A 240 -14.21 14.93 11.79
N GLU A 241 -13.90 15.95 10.99
CA GLU A 241 -14.67 16.36 9.82
C GLU A 241 -14.64 15.36 8.65
N TYR A 242 -13.77 14.36 8.73
CA TYR A 242 -13.72 13.24 7.79
C TYR A 242 -14.53 12.03 8.25
N LYS A 243 -15.07 12.04 9.48
CA LYS A 243 -16.01 10.99 9.93
C LYS A 243 -17.28 11.04 9.09
N GLY A 244 -17.68 9.89 8.55
CA GLY A 244 -18.85 9.79 7.66
C GLY A 244 -18.61 10.27 6.23
N ARG A 245 -17.38 10.63 5.87
CA ARG A 245 -16.99 10.89 4.48
C ARG A 245 -17.02 9.58 3.67
N ASP A 246 -17.35 9.68 2.38
CA ASP A 246 -17.06 8.59 1.44
C ASP A 246 -15.56 8.25 1.54
N PHE A 247 -15.27 7.00 1.90
CA PHE A 247 -13.92 6.55 2.20
C PHE A 247 -13.53 5.39 1.28
N PHE A 248 -12.37 5.54 0.65
CA PHE A 248 -11.79 4.55 -0.25
C PHE A 248 -10.39 4.18 0.25
N ILE A 249 -10.05 2.91 0.09
CA ILE A 249 -8.69 2.43 0.29
C ILE A 249 -8.18 2.01 -1.09
N ALA A 250 -7.03 2.55 -1.48
CA ALA A 250 -6.33 2.22 -2.71
C ALA A 250 -4.86 1.98 -2.41
N GLY A 251 -4.19 1.30 -3.33
CA GLY A 251 -2.79 0.97 -3.19
C GLY A 251 -2.32 0.08 -4.32
N GLU A 252 -1.04 -0.25 -4.30
CA GLU A 252 -0.39 -1.02 -5.34
C GLU A 252 0.50 -2.14 -4.81
N SER A 253 0.83 -3.10 -5.69
CA SER A 253 1.71 -4.22 -5.37
C SER A 253 1.19 -5.02 -4.16
N TYR A 254 2.05 -5.30 -3.16
CA TYR A 254 1.67 -6.01 -1.94
C TYR A 254 0.53 -5.34 -1.15
N ALA A 255 0.22 -4.05 -1.41
CA ALA A 255 -0.96 -3.41 -0.82
C ALA A 255 -2.28 -4.06 -1.22
N GLY A 256 -2.33 -4.88 -2.27
CA GLY A 256 -3.45 -5.80 -2.47
C GLY A 256 -3.75 -6.60 -1.20
N HIS A 257 -2.74 -7.24 -0.59
CA HIS A 257 -2.89 -7.92 0.70
C HIS A 257 -3.33 -6.97 1.81
N TYR A 258 -2.71 -5.78 1.93
CA TYR A 258 -3.04 -4.81 2.97
C TYR A 258 -4.50 -4.35 2.94
N MET A 259 -5.06 -4.17 1.74
CA MET A 259 -6.44 -3.74 1.54
C MET A 259 -7.47 -4.87 1.69
N GLY A 260 -7.01 -6.10 1.97
CA GLY A 260 -7.87 -7.29 2.00
C GLY A 260 -8.32 -7.75 0.62
N ASN A 261 -7.80 -7.14 -0.45
CA ASN A 261 -7.97 -7.59 -1.82
C ASN A 261 -6.64 -8.17 -2.28
N ALA A 262 -6.33 -9.36 -1.72
CA ALA A 262 -5.08 -10.05 -1.92
C ALA A 262 -4.65 -10.01 -3.39
N VAL A 263 -3.34 -10.08 -3.61
CA VAL A 263 -2.79 -10.73 -4.80
C VAL A 263 -3.76 -11.84 -5.21
N ILE A 264 -4.32 -11.72 -6.41
CA ILE A 264 -5.60 -12.35 -6.78
C ILE A 264 -5.51 -13.85 -6.52
N ASN A 265 -4.33 -14.43 -6.75
CA ASN A 265 -3.94 -15.77 -6.33
C ASN A 265 -2.44 -16.01 -6.69
N ASP A 266 -1.57 -16.30 -5.71
CA ASP A 266 -0.11 -16.52 -5.93
C ASP A 266 0.16 -17.54 -7.05
N GLU A 267 -0.65 -18.59 -7.15
CA GLU A 267 -0.51 -19.66 -8.14
C GLU A 267 -0.76 -19.13 -9.57
N THR A 268 -1.83 -18.37 -9.77
CA THR A 268 -2.17 -17.80 -11.08
C THR A 268 -1.25 -16.65 -11.45
N ASP A 269 -0.88 -15.82 -10.47
CA ASP A 269 -0.07 -14.62 -10.70
C ASP A 269 1.38 -15.01 -11.04
N THR A 270 1.94 -15.99 -10.31
CA THR A 270 3.29 -16.49 -10.60
C THR A 270 3.35 -17.19 -11.96
N ARG A 271 2.34 -18.01 -12.29
CA ARG A 271 2.28 -18.65 -13.61
C ARG A 271 2.12 -17.62 -14.73
N GLY A 272 1.19 -16.67 -14.55
CA GLY A 272 0.92 -15.60 -15.51
C GLY A 272 2.14 -14.71 -15.76
N MET A 273 2.98 -14.50 -14.75
CA MET A 273 4.25 -13.79 -14.90
C MET A 273 5.21 -14.49 -15.86
N TYR A 274 5.38 -15.81 -15.77
CA TYR A 274 6.24 -16.55 -16.71
C TYR A 274 5.65 -16.59 -18.12
N ASP A 275 4.33 -16.71 -18.25
CA ASP A 275 3.62 -16.59 -19.53
C ASP A 275 3.83 -15.19 -20.14
N TYR A 276 3.78 -14.13 -19.32
CA TYR A 276 4.08 -12.77 -19.73
C TYR A 276 5.51 -12.65 -20.24
N PHE A 277 6.51 -13.16 -19.50
CA PHE A 277 7.90 -13.12 -19.93
C PHE A 277 8.11 -13.83 -21.27
N TRP A 278 7.48 -14.99 -21.46
CA TRP A 278 7.58 -15.74 -22.71
C TRP A 278 6.92 -14.98 -23.88
N THR A 279 5.70 -14.50 -23.70
CA THR A 279 4.96 -13.75 -24.74
C THR A 279 5.61 -12.42 -25.10
N HIS A 280 6.51 -11.90 -24.26
CA HIS A 280 7.31 -10.70 -24.49
C HIS A 280 8.76 -11.00 -24.92
N ALA A 281 9.03 -12.25 -25.32
CA ALA A 281 10.34 -12.70 -25.81
C ALA A 281 11.50 -12.49 -24.82
N LEU A 282 11.21 -12.51 -23.52
CA LEU A 282 12.20 -12.40 -22.44
C LEU A 282 12.78 -13.76 -22.03
N ILE A 283 12.07 -14.85 -22.32
CA ILE A 283 12.53 -16.23 -22.07
C ILE A 283 12.23 -17.12 -23.28
N SER A 284 12.98 -18.22 -23.42
CA SER A 284 12.85 -19.13 -24.57
C SER A 284 11.68 -20.11 -24.43
N ASP A 285 11.29 -20.73 -25.56
CA ASP A 285 10.29 -21.81 -25.61
C ASP A 285 10.70 -22.99 -24.72
N GLU A 286 11.99 -23.31 -24.67
CA GLU A 286 12.53 -24.37 -23.82
C GLU A 286 12.37 -24.03 -22.33
N ALA A 287 12.62 -22.77 -21.95
CA ALA A 287 12.52 -22.31 -20.57
C ALA A 287 11.07 -22.38 -20.07
N ILE A 288 10.11 -21.79 -20.80
CA ILE A 288 8.69 -21.84 -20.40
C ILE A 288 8.14 -23.28 -20.42
N GLY A 289 8.56 -24.10 -21.39
CA GLY A 289 8.21 -25.52 -21.46
C GLY A 289 8.71 -26.31 -20.25
N ALA A 290 9.94 -26.03 -19.78
CA ALA A 290 10.51 -26.65 -18.59
C ALA A 290 9.79 -26.20 -17.30
N ILE A 291 9.47 -24.91 -17.19
CA ILE A 291 8.75 -24.30 -16.06
C ILE A 291 7.36 -24.91 -15.92
N HIS A 292 6.53 -24.87 -16.97
CA HIS A 292 5.19 -25.45 -16.95
C HIS A 292 5.17 -26.95 -16.64
N LYS A 293 6.22 -27.68 -17.04
CA LYS A 293 6.32 -29.11 -16.79
C LYS A 293 6.78 -29.46 -15.38
N SER A 294 7.62 -28.61 -14.78
CA SER A 294 8.42 -29.00 -13.60
C SER A 294 8.08 -28.20 -12.34
N CYS A 295 7.54 -26.99 -12.47
CA CYS A 295 7.20 -26.11 -11.36
C CYS A 295 5.78 -26.36 -10.86
N ASN A 296 5.62 -26.34 -9.54
CA ASN A 296 4.32 -26.43 -8.89
C ASN A 296 3.96 -25.06 -8.34
N PHE A 297 2.99 -24.39 -8.94
CA PHE A 297 2.60 -23.03 -8.54
C PHE A 297 1.63 -23.00 -7.36
N SER A 298 1.13 -24.15 -6.89
CA SER A 298 0.14 -24.19 -5.81
C SER A 298 0.67 -23.55 -4.52
N ALA A 299 -0.17 -22.77 -3.85
CA ALA A 299 0.14 -22.08 -2.59
C ALA A 299 0.51 -23.02 -1.42
N ASP A 300 0.17 -24.31 -1.53
CA ASP A 300 0.51 -25.37 -0.56
C ASP A 300 1.83 -26.11 -0.92
N SER A 301 2.51 -25.71 -1.99
CA SER A 301 3.78 -26.33 -2.38
C SER A 301 4.89 -25.90 -1.41
N GLY A 302 5.44 -26.86 -0.66
CA GLY A 302 6.53 -26.61 0.26
C GLY A 302 7.83 -26.34 -0.49
N ASP A 303 8.38 -27.39 -1.11
CA ASP A 303 9.61 -27.31 -1.90
C ASP A 303 9.34 -27.52 -3.39
N GLN A 304 9.97 -26.70 -4.24
CA GLN A 304 9.97 -26.89 -5.68
C GLN A 304 10.84 -28.09 -6.09
N SER A 305 10.48 -28.74 -7.19
CA SER A 305 11.31 -29.81 -7.74
C SER A 305 12.68 -29.27 -8.16
N GLN A 306 13.74 -30.07 -8.04
CA GLN A 306 15.09 -29.69 -8.55
C GLN A 306 15.06 -29.29 -10.03
N ARG A 307 14.17 -29.91 -10.82
CA ARG A 307 13.96 -29.56 -12.23
C ARG A 307 13.32 -28.20 -12.41
N CYS A 308 12.39 -27.80 -11.54
CA CYS A 308 11.85 -26.44 -11.53
C CYS A 308 12.96 -25.44 -11.20
N LEU A 309 13.72 -25.65 -10.13
CA LEU A 309 14.80 -24.75 -9.74
C LEU A 309 15.82 -24.55 -10.87
N GLN A 310 16.23 -25.63 -11.54
CA GLN A 310 17.10 -25.56 -12.72
C GLN A 310 16.46 -24.78 -13.88
N ALA A 311 15.15 -24.94 -14.12
CA ALA A 311 14.46 -24.18 -15.15
C ALA A 311 14.42 -22.69 -14.83
N LEU A 312 14.17 -22.33 -13.56
CA LEU A 312 14.17 -20.94 -13.10
C LEU A 312 15.57 -20.31 -13.16
N GLU A 313 16.61 -21.03 -12.76
CA GLU A 313 18.00 -20.59 -12.83
C GLU A 313 18.51 -20.39 -14.27
N SER A 314 17.87 -21.05 -15.25
CA SER A 314 18.24 -20.90 -16.66
C SER A 314 17.78 -19.58 -17.28
N ILE A 315 16.87 -18.86 -16.62
CA ILE A 315 16.37 -17.58 -17.11
C ILE A 315 17.42 -16.48 -16.93
N GLN A 316 17.68 -15.72 -17.98
CA GLN A 316 18.60 -14.58 -17.96
C GLN A 316 17.92 -13.33 -18.50
N PHE A 317 17.44 -12.46 -17.61
CA PHE A 317 16.79 -11.20 -18.00
C PHE A 317 17.78 -10.10 -18.41
N GLY A 318 19.07 -10.26 -18.11
CA GLY A 318 20.08 -9.21 -18.32
C GLY A 318 19.78 -7.96 -17.48
N ASN A 319 20.12 -6.79 -18.01
CA ASN A 319 19.79 -5.51 -17.39
C ASN A 319 18.39 -5.08 -17.87
N LEU A 320 17.36 -5.43 -17.10
CA LEU A 320 15.95 -5.16 -17.41
C LEU A 320 15.25 -4.53 -16.20
N ASP A 321 14.43 -3.53 -16.44
CA ASP A 321 13.44 -3.07 -15.46
C ASP A 321 12.19 -3.94 -15.59
N ILE A 322 11.93 -4.77 -14.58
CA ILE A 322 10.79 -5.69 -14.58
C ILE A 322 9.45 -4.98 -14.34
N TYR A 323 9.46 -3.74 -13.82
CA TYR A 323 8.26 -2.93 -13.62
C TYR A 323 7.88 -2.19 -14.90
N ASN A 324 8.83 -1.97 -15.81
CA ASN A 324 8.60 -1.46 -17.15
C ASN A 324 9.66 -1.95 -18.14
N ILE A 325 9.37 -3.07 -18.81
CA ILE A 325 10.32 -3.75 -19.72
C ILE A 325 10.72 -2.92 -20.96
N TYR A 326 10.08 -1.78 -21.19
CA TYR A 326 10.39 -0.84 -22.27
C TYR A 326 11.06 0.45 -21.78
N ALA A 327 11.19 0.63 -20.47
CA ALA A 327 11.84 1.79 -19.89
C ALA A 327 13.37 1.71 -20.01
N PRO A 328 14.05 2.86 -20.15
CA PRO A 328 15.49 2.91 -19.96
C PRO A 328 15.83 2.66 -18.48
N LEU A 329 16.99 2.08 -18.24
CA LEU A 329 17.53 1.94 -16.88
C LEU A 329 18.12 3.26 -16.38
N CYS A 330 18.15 3.43 -15.06
CA CYS A 330 18.89 4.52 -14.44
C CYS A 330 20.40 4.34 -14.63
N LEU A 331 20.95 4.94 -15.69
CA LEU A 331 22.39 4.98 -15.95
C LEU A 331 23.00 6.36 -15.63
N SER A 332 22.20 7.42 -15.76
CA SER A 332 22.56 8.79 -15.39
C SER A 332 21.30 9.66 -15.27
N PRO A 333 21.29 10.65 -14.34
CA PRO A 333 20.22 11.65 -14.25
C PRO A 333 19.90 12.32 -15.58
N GLY A 334 18.62 12.37 -15.96
CA GLY A 334 18.23 12.90 -17.26
C GLY A 334 16.82 13.46 -17.25
N ILE A 335 16.68 14.75 -17.58
CA ILE A 335 15.39 15.43 -17.68
C ILE A 335 14.70 15.01 -18.99
N ASN A 336 14.12 13.80 -19.01
CA ASN A 336 13.14 13.39 -20.01
C ASN A 336 11.76 13.27 -19.35
N THR A 337 10.72 13.03 -20.14
CA THR A 337 9.33 12.86 -19.67
C THR A 337 9.12 11.72 -18.66
N PHE A 338 10.09 10.80 -18.56
CA PHE A 338 10.19 9.76 -17.55
C PHE A 338 11.69 9.61 -17.20
N ASP A 339 12.05 9.83 -15.94
CA ASP A 339 13.42 9.65 -15.44
C ASP A 339 13.47 8.40 -14.53
N PRO A 340 14.12 7.31 -14.96
CA PRO A 340 14.22 6.09 -14.16
C PRO A 340 15.07 6.26 -12.89
N CYS A 341 15.72 7.41 -12.70
CA CYS A 341 16.52 7.73 -11.52
C CYS A 341 15.74 8.50 -10.43
N THR A 342 14.42 8.64 -10.55
CA THR A 342 13.60 9.49 -9.67
C THR A 342 13.73 9.11 -8.18
N ASP A 343 13.79 7.82 -7.85
CA ASP A 343 14.00 7.30 -6.49
C ASP A 343 15.21 7.94 -5.79
N ALA A 344 16.30 8.21 -6.53
CA ALA A 344 17.51 8.78 -5.97
C ALA A 344 17.29 10.23 -5.50
N TYR A 345 16.48 11.00 -6.23
CA TYR A 345 16.18 12.39 -5.90
C TYR A 345 15.18 12.46 -4.76
N VAL A 346 14.18 11.58 -4.76
CA VAL A 346 13.20 11.46 -3.67
C VAL A 346 13.89 11.06 -2.38
N ASN A 347 14.78 10.07 -2.43
CA ASN A 347 15.59 9.67 -1.29
C ASN A 347 16.43 10.84 -0.76
N ALA A 348 17.10 11.59 -1.64
CA ALA A 348 17.88 12.77 -1.24
C ALA A 348 17.00 13.85 -0.58
N TYR A 349 15.82 14.10 -1.14
CA TYR A 349 14.89 15.12 -0.68
C TYR A 349 14.29 14.79 0.68
N LEU A 350 13.75 13.57 0.87
CA LEU A 350 13.13 13.16 2.14
C LEU A 350 14.17 12.94 3.26
N ASN A 351 15.46 12.80 2.93
CA ASN A 351 16.54 12.77 3.91
C ASN A 351 17.13 14.16 4.23
N ASP A 352 16.64 15.25 3.64
CA ASP A 352 17.02 16.60 4.06
C ASP A 352 16.39 16.92 5.43
N PRO A 353 17.17 17.27 6.47
CA PRO A 353 16.63 17.60 7.80
C PRO A 353 15.57 18.70 7.79
N LYS A 354 15.66 19.67 6.88
CA LYS A 354 14.65 20.73 6.76
C LYS A 354 13.34 20.21 6.20
N VAL A 355 13.40 19.19 5.34
CA VAL A 355 12.21 18.52 4.80
C VAL A 355 11.57 17.69 5.91
N GLN A 356 12.36 16.93 6.68
CA GLN A 356 11.86 16.16 7.82
C GLN A 356 11.24 17.07 8.90
N GLU A 357 11.87 18.19 9.22
CA GLU A 357 11.31 19.20 10.12
C GLU A 357 9.99 19.77 9.59
N ALA A 358 9.91 20.12 8.31
CA ALA A 358 8.69 20.65 7.71
C ALA A 358 7.54 19.63 7.63
N LEU A 359 7.88 18.33 7.51
CA LEU A 359 6.95 17.21 7.52
C LEU A 359 6.53 16.78 8.95
N HIS A 360 7.19 17.31 9.99
CA HIS A 360 7.05 16.87 11.38
C HIS A 360 7.47 15.40 11.58
N ALA A 361 8.53 14.99 10.90
CA ALA A 361 9.05 13.61 10.83
C ALA A 361 10.37 13.39 11.62
N ASN A 362 10.59 14.16 12.68
CA ASN A 362 11.85 14.30 13.39
C ASN A 362 12.01 13.46 14.66
#